data_AF-A0A1A8R0H1-F1
#
_entry.id   AF-A0A1A8R0H1-F1
#
_cell.length_a   1.000
_cell.length_b   1.000
_cell.length_c   1.000
_cell.angle_alpha   90.00
_cell.angle_beta   90.00
_cell.angle_gamma   90.00
#
_symmetry.space_group_name_H-M   'P 1'
#
loop_
_entity.id
_entity.type
_entity.pdbx_description
1 polymer ?
#
loop_
_entity_poly.entity_id
_entity_poly.type
_entity_poly.pdbx_seq_one_letter_code
_entity_poly.pdbx_strand_id
1 'polypeptide(L)'
;GTRSGAIKLYGAPGVEFMGLHDENAAVTQVHFMPHQVELVTLLDDNSLHMWTLRGHKGISELLEIGRFMLTGPPGAPPSVT
;
A
#
# COMPACT_ATOMS: atom_id res chain seq x y z
N GLY A 1 1.31 6.79 4.31
CA GLY A 1 2.45 5.90 4.62
C GLY A 1 3.64 6.72 5.08
N THR A 2 4.74 6.06 5.41
CA THR A 2 6.00 6.70 5.83
C THR A 2 7.05 6.60 4.73
N ARG A 3 8.19 7.27 4.92
CA ARG A 3 9.37 7.17 4.05
C ARG A 3 10.14 5.85 4.18
N SER A 4 9.72 4.97 5.09
CA SER A 4 10.39 3.71 5.43
C SER A 4 9.45 2.52 5.28
N GLY A 5 8.48 2.59 4.38
CA GLY A 5 7.58 1.47 4.09
C GLY A 5 6.47 1.20 5.11
N ALA A 6 6.22 2.05 6.11
CA ALA A 6 5.11 1.81 7.06
C ALA A 6 3.79 2.43 6.58
N ILE A 7 2.68 1.73 6.79
CA ILE A 7 1.33 2.23 6.60
C ILE A 7 0.54 2.09 7.90
N LYS A 8 -0.35 3.06 8.15
CA LYS A 8 -1.31 3.00 9.24
C LYS A 8 -2.71 3.25 8.72
N LEU A 9 -3.65 2.44 9.17
CA LEU A 9 -5.08 2.55 8.90
C LEU A 9 -5.81 2.85 10.19
N TYR A 10 -6.62 3.91 10.19
CA TYR A 10 -7.35 4.37 11.37
C TYR A 10 -8.85 4.18 11.20
N GLY A 11 -9.50 3.67 12.24
CA GLY A 11 -10.95 3.48 12.30
C GLY A 11 -11.61 4.43 13.30
N ALA A 12 -12.53 3.89 14.11
CA ALA A 12 -13.07 4.59 15.28
C ALA A 12 -11.94 4.95 16.28
N PRO A 13 -12.18 5.86 17.24
CA PRO A 13 -11.18 6.21 18.25
C PRO A 13 -10.60 4.98 18.94
N GLY A 14 -9.26 4.88 18.94
CA GLY A 14 -8.52 3.75 19.52
C GLY A 14 -8.30 2.55 18.59
N VAL A 15 -8.89 2.54 17.38
CA VAL A 15 -8.68 1.49 16.39
C VAL A 15 -7.60 1.93 15.40
N GLU A 16 -6.43 1.30 15.45
CA GLU A 16 -5.38 1.44 14.45
C GLU A 16 -4.82 0.08 14.01
N PHE A 17 -4.49 -0.02 12.73
CA PHE A 17 -3.76 -1.15 12.15
C PHE A 17 -2.49 -0.62 11.51
N MET A 18 -1.40 -1.38 11.63
CA MET A 18 -0.11 -1.04 11.01
C MET A 18 0.33 -2.16 10.08
N GLY A 19 0.78 -1.78 8.89
CA GLY A 19 1.45 -2.66 7.94
C GLY A 19 2.86 -2.14 7.68
N LEU A 20 3.80 -3.04 7.46
CA LEU A 20 5.17 -2.70 7.11
C LEU A 20 5.50 -3.47 5.82
N HIS A 21 5.91 -2.74 4.80
CA HIS A 21 6.45 -3.33 3.58
C HIS A 21 7.83 -3.92 3.91
N ASP A 22 8.19 -5.04 3.28
CA ASP A 22 9.53 -5.62 3.42
C ASP A 22 10.61 -4.68 2.82
N GLU A 23 10.20 -3.86 1.85
CA GLU A 23 11.03 -2.85 1.20
C GLU A 23 11.25 -1.66 2.14
N ASN A 24 12.51 -1.26 2.27
CA ASN A 24 12.85 0.04 2.84
C ASN A 24 12.67 1.15 1.78
N ALA A 25 11.45 1.27 1.25
CA ALA A 25 11.06 2.22 0.22
C ALA A 25 9.91 3.10 0.70
N ALA A 26 9.84 4.34 0.20
CA ALA A 26 8.86 5.30 0.67
C ALA A 26 7.48 5.01 0.05
N VAL A 27 6.43 5.02 0.86
CA VAL A 27 5.06 4.92 0.35
C VAL A 27 4.69 6.26 -0.30
N THR A 28 4.55 6.27 -1.62
CA THR A 28 4.26 7.49 -2.40
C THR A 28 2.77 7.68 -2.63
N GLN A 29 2.01 6.59 -2.79
CA GLN A 29 0.55 6.63 -2.95
C GLN A 29 -0.14 5.52 -2.17
N VAL A 30 -1.40 5.78 -1.79
CA VAL A 30 -2.29 4.83 -1.13
C VAL A 30 -3.68 4.98 -1.75
N HIS A 31 -4.24 3.88 -2.23
CA HIS A 31 -5.53 3.83 -2.91
C HIS A 31 -6.44 2.77 -2.28
N PHE A 32 -7.62 3.16 -1.84
CA PHE A 32 -8.65 2.20 -1.44
C PHE A 32 -9.36 1.64 -2.66
N MET A 33 -9.58 0.33 -2.67
CA MET A 33 -10.32 -0.32 -3.73
C MET A 33 -11.83 -0.17 -3.44
N PRO A 34 -12.61 0.45 -4.35
CA PRO A 34 -14.04 0.63 -4.15
C PRO A 34 -14.75 -0.72 -3.97
N HIS A 35 -15.69 -0.77 -3.03
CA HIS A 35 -16.53 -1.94 -2.75
C HIS A 35 -15.76 -3.19 -2.30
N GLN A 36 -14.48 -3.04 -1.94
CA GLN A 36 -13.62 -4.09 -1.42
C GLN A 36 -13.04 -3.66 -0.08
N VAL A 37 -12.53 -4.62 0.70
CA VAL A 37 -11.84 -4.34 1.98
C VAL A 37 -10.33 -4.35 1.76
N GLU A 38 -9.91 -3.78 0.63
CA GLU A 38 -8.54 -3.83 0.13
C GLU A 38 -8.03 -2.43 -0.19
N LEU A 39 -6.72 -2.27 -0.10
CA LEU A 39 -6.01 -1.07 -0.53
C LEU A 39 -4.74 -1.46 -1.27
N VAL A 40 -4.30 -0.58 -2.16
CA VAL A 40 -3.04 -0.69 -2.89
C VAL A 40 -2.13 0.46 -2.48
N THR A 41 -0.88 0.17 -2.21
CA THR A 41 0.19 1.15 -2.02
C THR A 41 1.15 1.12 -3.19
N LEU A 42 1.61 2.29 -3.62
CA LEU A 42 2.73 2.44 -4.55
C LEU A 42 3.93 2.98 -3.78
N LEU A 43 5.08 2.36 -3.97
CA LEU A 43 6.34 2.76 -3.36
C LEU A 43 7.25 3.47 -4.39
N ASP A 44 8.27 4.18 -3.91
CA ASP A 44 9.22 4.91 -4.76
C ASP A 44 10.20 4.00 -5.52
N ASP A 45 10.30 2.73 -5.13
CA ASP A 45 10.98 1.66 -5.87
C ASP A 45 10.12 1.05 -6.99
N ASN A 46 8.95 1.64 -7.25
CA ASN A 46 7.98 1.22 -8.27
C ASN A 46 7.29 -0.13 -7.97
N SER A 47 7.32 -0.58 -6.72
CA SER A 47 6.52 -1.71 -6.27
C SER A 47 5.10 -1.30 -5.86
N LEU A 48 4.13 -2.14 -6.23
CA LEU A 48 2.75 -2.10 -5.79
C LEU A 48 2.51 -3.21 -4.78
N HIS A 49 1.90 -2.88 -3.66
CA HIS A 49 1.53 -3.85 -2.62
C HIS A 49 0.03 -3.77 -2.37
N MET A 50 -0.61 -4.91 -2.29
CA MET A 50 -2.03 -5.05 -2.03
C MET A 50 -2.24 -5.55 -0.61
N TRP A 51 -3.10 -4.86 0.11
CA TRP A 51 -3.38 -5.12 1.51
C TRP A 51 -4.87 -5.38 1.69
N THR A 52 -5.22 -6.23 2.65
CA THR A 52 -6.62 -6.49 3.04
C THR A 52 -6.77 -6.49 4.56
N LEU A 53 -7.96 -6.19 5.05
CA LEU A 53 -8.32 -6.46 6.45
C LEU A 53 -8.97 -7.83 6.55
N ARG A 54 -8.38 -8.70 7.36
CA ARG A 54 -8.96 -10.01 7.66
C ARG A 54 -9.35 -10.10 9.13
N GLY A 55 -10.59 -10.50 9.39
CA GLY A 55 -11.06 -10.81 10.73
C GLY A 55 -10.68 -12.25 11.13
N HIS A 56 -10.05 -12.43 12.28
CA HIS A 56 -9.84 -13.73 12.91
C HIS A 56 -10.12 -13.65 14.41
N LYS A 57 -11.06 -14.50 14.89
CA LYS A 57 -11.48 -14.58 16.30
C LYS A 57 -11.90 -13.22 16.90
N GLY A 58 -12.54 -12.36 16.11
CA GLY A 58 -13.06 -11.07 16.56
C GLY A 58 -12.04 -9.92 16.52
N ILE A 59 -10.82 -10.17 16.03
CA ILE A 59 -9.78 -9.16 15.83
C ILE A 59 -9.53 -9.02 14.34
N SER A 60 -9.47 -7.80 13.84
CA SER A 60 -9.07 -7.51 12.45
C SER A 60 -7.56 -7.33 12.38
N GLU A 61 -6.96 -7.82 11.31
CA GLU A 61 -5.54 -7.66 11.03
C GLU A 61 -5.36 -7.11 9.61
N LEU A 62 -4.40 -6.21 9.43
CA LEU A 62 -4.00 -5.72 8.12
C LEU A 62 -2.93 -6.65 7.56
N LEU A 63 -3.23 -7.28 6.44
CA LEU A 63 -2.36 -8.30 5.83
C LEU A 63 -1.97 -7.87 4.42
N GLU A 64 -0.70 -8.02 4.08
CA GLU A 64 -0.26 -7.97 2.70
C GLU A 64 -0.67 -9.27 2.00
N ILE A 65 -1.31 -9.16 0.84
CA ILE A 65 -1.85 -10.30 0.09
C ILE A 65 -1.35 -10.37 -1.35
N GLY A 66 -0.57 -9.39 -1.78
CA GLY A 66 -0.01 -9.41 -3.12
C GLY A 66 1.02 -8.30 -3.32
N ARG A 67 1.96 -8.60 -4.21
CA ARG A 67 3.00 -7.66 -4.63
C ARG A 67 3.16 -7.72 -6.13
N PHE A 68 3.40 -6.57 -6.74
CA PHE A 68 3.68 -6.44 -8.16
C PHE A 68 4.73 -5.37 -8.40
N MET A 69 5.73 -5.64 -9.25
CA MET A 69 6.71 -4.64 -9.66
C MET A 69 6.25 -4.03 -10.98
N LEU A 70 6.02 -2.71 -11.01
CA LEU A 70 5.70 -2.02 -12.25
C LEU A 70 6.96 -2.02 -13.14
N THR A 71 6.97 -2.87 -14.15
CA THR A 71 8.02 -2.88 -15.17
C THR A 71 7.47 -2.27 -16.46
N GLY A 72 8.23 -1.34 -17.05
CA GLY A 72 7.90 -0.76 -18.34
C GLY A 72 9.18 -0.26 -19.01
N PRO A 73 9.15 -0.02 -20.34
CA PRO A 73 10.21 0.72 -20.99
C PRO A 73 10.33 2.11 -20.33
N PRO A 74 11.53 2.72 -20.29
CA PRO A 74 11.70 4.09 -19.83
C PRO A 74 10.66 4.98 -20.49
N GLY A 75 9.93 5.76 -19.68
CA GLY A 75 8.94 6.70 -20.21
C GLY A 75 9.57 7.58 -21.27
N ALA A 76 8.82 7.87 -22.35
CA ALA A 76 9.27 8.84 -23.34
C ALA A 76 9.69 10.13 -22.61
N PRO A 77 10.85 10.72 -22.94
CA PRO A 77 11.23 12.00 -22.34
C PRO A 77 10.06 12.97 -22.52
N PRO A 78 9.76 13.80 -21.51
CA PRO A 78 8.65 14.74 -21.60
C PRO A 78 8.81 15.55 -22.89
N SER A 79 7.85 15.41 -23.82
CA SER A 79 7.82 16.26 -25.01
C SER A 79 7.62 17.69 -24.54
N VAL A 80 8.62 18.53 -24.75
CA VAL A 80 8.49 19.97 -24.58
C VAL A 80 7.53 20.45 -25.68
N THR A 81 6.29 20.76 -25.31
CA THR A 81 5.37 21.60 -26.11
C THR A 81 5.55 23.06 -25.74
#